data_AF-A0A076PTI9-F1
#
_entry.id   AF-A0A076PTI9-F1
#
_cell.length_a   1.000
_cell.length_b   1.000
_cell.length_c   1.000
_cell.angle_alpha   90.00
_cell.angle_beta   90.00
_cell.angle_gamma   90.00
#
_symmetry.space_group_name_H-M   'P 1'
#
loop_
_entity.id
_entity.type
_entity.pdbx_description
1 polymer ?
#
loop_
_entity_poly.entity_id
_entity_poly.type
_entity_poly.pdbx_seq_one_letter_code
_entity_poly.pdbx_strand_id
1 'polypeptide(L)'
;MKRMMPLLLVAVLTACGPTEAPQQANVPTVDELAADAARLKELRQQCKTDRATLDDVLCNRVAEATRKRFYGDGKTPYTPSETPPRF
;
A
#
# COMPACT_ATOMS: atom_id res chain seq x y z
N MET A 1 -13.08 43.06 0.74
CA MET A 1 -11.90 42.18 0.55
C MET A 1 -11.51 41.33 1.79
N LYS A 2 -12.34 41.22 2.84
CA LYS A 2 -11.99 40.47 4.08
C LYS A 2 -12.54 39.03 4.15
N ARG A 3 -13.44 38.66 3.22
CA ARG A 3 -14.08 37.33 3.15
C ARG A 3 -13.48 36.39 2.09
N MET A 4 -12.56 36.87 1.24
CA MET A 4 -11.85 36.01 0.28
C MET A 4 -10.76 35.17 0.94
N MET A 5 -10.16 35.68 2.02
CA MET A 5 -9.08 35.01 2.73
C MET A 5 -9.45 33.63 3.31
N PRO A 6 -10.62 33.43 3.98
CA PRO A 6 -11.02 32.10 4.42
C PRO A 6 -11.37 31.18 3.24
N LEU A 7 -11.89 31.72 2.13
CA LEU A 7 -12.28 30.94 0.95
C LEU A 7 -11.05 30.33 0.25
N LEU A 8 -9.96 31.09 0.16
CA LEU A 8 -8.68 30.63 -0.35
C LEU A 8 -8.06 29.54 0.54
N LEU A 9 -8.19 29.66 1.86
CA LEU A 9 -7.68 28.66 2.80
C LEU A 9 -8.40 27.31 2.66
N VAL A 10 -9.73 27.34 2.48
CA VAL A 10 -10.53 26.12 2.30
C VAL A 10 -10.18 25.42 0.99
N ALA A 11 -9.92 26.16 -0.09
CA ALA A 11 -9.51 25.60 -1.38
C ALA A 11 -8.17 24.84 -1.31
N VAL A 12 -7.21 25.33 -0.52
CA VAL A 12 -5.92 24.65 -0.32
C VAL A 12 -6.09 23.35 0.50
N LEU A 13 -6.99 23.35 1.49
CA LEU A 13 -7.25 22.16 2.33
C LEU A 13 -7.96 21.04 1.57
N THR A 14 -8.79 21.36 0.57
CA THR A 14 -9.44 20.35 -0.28
C THR A 14 -8.49 19.67 -1.28
N ALA A 15 -7.27 20.19 -1.47
CA ALA A 15 -6.24 19.55 -2.31
C ALA A 15 -5.55 18.37 -1.62
N CYS A 16 -5.76 18.17 -0.30
CA CYS A 16 -5.32 16.98 0.44
C CYS A 16 -6.45 15.95 0.62
N GLY A 17 -7.39 15.88 -0.33
CA GLY A 17 -8.28 14.72 -0.46
C GLY A 17 -7.53 13.52 -1.03
N PRO A 18 -7.97 12.27 -0.78
CA PRO A 18 -7.44 11.13 -1.50
C PRO A 18 -7.64 11.37 -2.99
N THR A 19 -6.53 11.58 -3.72
CA THR A 19 -6.51 11.60 -5.18
C THR A 19 -7.21 10.33 -5.65
N GLU A 20 -8.42 10.48 -6.18
CA GLU A 20 -9.09 9.42 -6.92
C GLU A 20 -8.09 8.93 -7.96
N ALA A 21 -7.70 7.66 -7.80
CA ALA A 21 -6.47 7.12 -8.35
C ALA A 21 -6.30 7.47 -9.83
N PRO A 22 -5.16 8.05 -10.25
CA PRO A 22 -4.87 8.16 -11.67
C PRO A 22 -4.74 6.74 -12.20
N GLN A 23 -5.68 6.34 -13.07
CA GLN A 23 -5.44 5.41 -14.17
C GLN A 23 -4.74 4.09 -13.79
N GLN A 24 -5.23 3.38 -12.75
CA GLN A 24 -4.68 2.07 -12.34
C GLN A 24 -5.17 0.89 -13.20
N ALA A 25 -5.72 1.12 -14.39
CA ALA A 25 -6.32 0.06 -15.20
C ALA A 25 -5.36 -1.09 -15.55
N ASN A 26 -4.04 -0.89 -15.45
CA ASN A 26 -3.03 -1.89 -15.82
C ASN A 26 -2.20 -2.43 -14.64
N VAL A 27 -2.36 -1.92 -13.41
CA VAL A 27 -1.59 -2.43 -12.26
C VAL A 27 -2.42 -3.53 -11.59
N PRO A 28 -1.94 -4.78 -11.54
CA PRO A 28 -2.66 -5.88 -10.89
C PRO A 28 -3.04 -5.53 -9.45
N THR A 29 -4.17 -6.00 -8.96
CA THR A 29 -4.61 -5.79 -7.58
C THR A 29 -3.77 -6.59 -6.58
N VAL A 30 -3.87 -6.23 -5.29
CA VAL A 30 -3.19 -6.97 -4.21
C VAL A 30 -3.62 -8.43 -4.18
N ASP A 31 -4.91 -8.68 -4.38
CA ASP A 31 -5.49 -10.04 -4.38
C ASP A 31 -5.01 -10.87 -5.57
N GLU A 32 -4.98 -10.31 -6.77
CA GLU A 32 -4.45 -10.98 -7.96
C GLU A 32 -2.96 -11.32 -7.79
N LEU A 33 -2.16 -10.38 -7.28
CA LEU A 33 -0.75 -10.61 -6.99
C LEU A 33 -0.53 -11.62 -5.86
N ALA A 34 -1.40 -11.64 -4.84
CA ALA A 34 -1.29 -12.59 -3.75
C ALA A 34 -1.68 -14.03 -4.18
N ALA A 35 -2.57 -14.16 -5.17
CA ALA A 35 -3.00 -15.43 -5.73
C ALA A 35 -1.92 -16.10 -6.61
N ASP A 36 -1.11 -15.32 -7.32
CA ASP A 36 0.00 -15.84 -8.16
C ASP A 36 1.37 -15.65 -7.49
N ALA A 37 1.82 -16.70 -6.80
CA ALA A 37 3.09 -16.70 -6.08
C ALA A 37 4.33 -16.58 -6.99
N ALA A 38 4.27 -17.11 -8.23
CA ALA A 38 5.40 -17.13 -9.14
C ALA A 38 5.64 -15.72 -9.69
N ARG A 39 4.57 -15.10 -10.20
CA ARG A 39 4.60 -13.72 -10.69
C ARG A 39 4.98 -12.73 -9.60
N LEU A 40 4.44 -12.90 -8.38
CA LEU A 40 4.79 -12.05 -7.25
C LEU A 40 6.28 -12.13 -6.88
N LYS A 41 6.88 -13.33 -6.95
CA LYS A 41 8.31 -13.52 -6.66
C LYS A 41 9.19 -12.81 -7.69
N GLU A 42 8.85 -12.89 -8.97
CA GLU A 42 9.58 -12.22 -10.05
C GLU A 42 9.51 -10.69 -9.90
N LEU A 43 8.30 -10.15 -9.76
CA LEU A 43 8.08 -8.71 -9.54
C LEU A 43 8.80 -8.22 -8.28
N ARG A 44 8.80 -9.00 -7.20
CA ARG A 44 9.54 -8.67 -5.97
C ARG A 44 11.05 -8.57 -6.22
N GLN A 45 11.60 -9.38 -7.13
CA GLN A 45 13.01 -9.27 -7.47
C GLN A 45 13.30 -8.04 -8.33
N GLN A 46 12.46 -7.79 -9.33
CA GLN A 46 12.55 -6.58 -10.16
C GLN A 46 12.43 -5.30 -9.32
N CYS A 47 11.48 -5.24 -8.39
CA CYS A 47 11.31 -4.10 -7.48
C CYS A 47 12.49 -3.87 -6.51
N LYS A 48 13.40 -4.84 -6.34
CA LYS A 48 14.63 -4.63 -5.55
C LYS A 48 15.76 -4.04 -6.38
N THR A 49 15.87 -4.48 -7.64
CA THR A 49 16.96 -4.08 -8.53
C THR A 49 16.66 -2.79 -9.26
N ASP A 50 15.42 -2.63 -9.71
CA ASP A 50 15.01 -1.64 -10.71
C ASP A 50 13.92 -0.70 -10.17
N ARG A 51 13.89 -0.47 -8.85
CA ARG A 51 12.84 0.37 -8.23
C ARG A 51 12.76 1.77 -8.83
N ALA A 52 13.89 2.37 -9.19
CA ALA A 52 13.94 3.72 -9.74
C ALA A 52 13.31 3.83 -11.14
N THR A 53 13.16 2.71 -11.86
CA THR A 53 12.60 2.67 -13.21
C THR A 53 11.20 2.07 -13.25
N LEU A 54 10.82 1.31 -12.21
CA LEU A 54 9.50 0.74 -12.04
C LEU A 54 8.54 1.73 -11.39
N ASP A 55 7.26 1.55 -11.67
CA ASP A 55 6.20 2.35 -11.05
C ASP A 55 6.13 2.09 -9.54
N ASP A 56 6.17 3.17 -8.76
CA ASP A 56 6.16 3.10 -7.30
C ASP A 56 4.86 2.47 -6.77
N VAL A 57 3.73 2.69 -7.44
CA VAL A 57 2.44 2.11 -7.05
C VAL A 57 2.48 0.59 -7.23
N LEU A 58 3.05 0.10 -8.33
CA LEU A 58 3.26 -1.34 -8.56
C LEU A 58 4.13 -1.96 -7.46
N CYS A 59 5.30 -1.39 -7.15
CA CYS A 59 6.20 -1.98 -6.15
C CYS A 59 5.63 -1.92 -4.74
N ASN A 60 4.88 -0.87 -4.38
CA ASN A 60 4.14 -0.80 -3.14
C ASN A 60 3.08 -1.91 -3.05
N ARG A 61 2.37 -2.17 -4.15
CA ARG A 61 1.34 -3.21 -4.19
C ARG A 61 1.92 -4.62 -4.15
N VAL A 62 3.07 -4.85 -4.79
CA VAL A 62 3.85 -6.10 -4.67
C VAL A 62 4.27 -6.34 -3.22
N ALA A 63 4.71 -5.29 -2.51
CA ALA A 63 5.05 -5.38 -1.09
C ALA A 63 3.81 -5.73 -0.25
N GLU A 64 2.67 -5.10 -0.51
CA GLU A 64 1.41 -5.40 0.17
C GLU A 64 0.92 -6.82 -0.09
N ALA A 65 0.95 -7.29 -1.34
CA ALA A 65 0.59 -8.66 -1.71
C ALA A 65 1.51 -9.68 -1.02
N THR A 66 2.82 -9.39 -0.95
CA THR A 66 3.77 -10.23 -0.21
C THR A 66 3.41 -10.29 1.28
N ARG A 67 3.07 -9.15 1.89
CA ARG A 67 2.64 -9.07 3.29
C ARG A 67 1.33 -9.84 3.52
N LYS A 68 0.35 -9.70 2.61
CA LYS A 68 -0.95 -10.38 2.67
C LYS A 68 -0.82 -11.89 2.64
N ARG A 69 0.09 -12.44 1.82
CA ARG A 69 0.34 -13.90 1.80
C ARG A 69 0.91 -14.44 3.11
N PHE A 70 1.64 -13.62 3.86
CA PHE A 70 2.25 -14.03 5.13
C PHE A 70 1.33 -13.78 6.34
N TYR A 71 0.77 -12.57 6.45
CA TYR A 71 -0.06 -12.14 7.58
C TYR A 71 -1.57 -12.35 7.35
N GLY A 72 -1.97 -12.89 6.19
CA GLY A 72 -3.37 -12.94 5.80
C GLY A 72 -3.95 -11.53 5.61
N ASP A 73 -5.18 -11.34 6.07
CA ASP A 73 -5.87 -10.05 6.05
C ASP A 73 -5.39 -9.05 7.11
N GLY A 74 -4.40 -9.43 7.92
CA GLY A 74 -3.87 -8.59 9.00
C GLY A 74 -4.81 -8.41 10.18
N LYS A 75 -5.89 -9.19 10.27
CA LYS A 75 -6.85 -9.18 11.39
C LYS A 75 -6.53 -10.25 12.43
N THR A 76 -5.39 -10.92 12.32
CA THR A 76 -4.93 -11.91 13.29
C THR A 76 -4.77 -11.26 14.67
N PRO A 77 -5.58 -11.64 15.68
CA PRO A 77 -5.47 -11.07 17.02
C PRO A 77 -4.12 -11.38 17.64
N TYR A 78 -3.61 -10.46 18.46
CA TYR A 78 -2.47 -10.78 19.30
C TYR A 78 -2.92 -11.74 20.41
N THR A 79 -2.30 -12.93 20.46
CA THR A 79 -2.52 -13.94 21.50
C THR A 79 -1.26 -14.06 22.37
N PRO A 80 -1.12 -13.22 23.42
CA PRO A 80 -0.03 -13.37 24.38
C PRO A 80 -0.16 -14.70 25.13
N SER A 81 0.99 -15.26 25.53
CA SER A 81 1.04 -16.38 26.46
C SER A 81 0.51 -15.95 27.84
N GLU A 82 -0.32 -16.79 28.47
CA GLU A 82 -0.79 -16.55 29.84
C GLU A 82 0.36 -16.59 30.87
N THR A 83 1.38 -17.40 30.60
CA THR A 83 2.56 -17.50 31.44
C THR A 83 3.73 -16.71 30.85
N PRO A 84 4.46 -15.91 31.64
CA PRO A 84 5.67 -15.23 31.19
C PRO A 84 6.71 -16.24 30.67
N PRO A 85 7.47 -15.90 29.60
CA PRO A 85 8.57 -16.74 29.15
C PRO A 85 9.62 -16.89 30.26
N ARG A 86 10.14 -18.10 30.44
CA ARG A 86 11.31 -18.34 31.29
C ARG A 86 12.56 -18.16 30.41
N PHE A 87 13.29 -17.06 30.63
CA PHE A 87 14.60 -16.81 30.02
C PHE A 87 15.70 -17.09 31.04
#